data_AF-A0A810MVJ3-F1
#
_entry.id   AF-A0A810MVJ3-F1
#
_cell.length_a   1.000
_cell.length_b   1.000
_cell.length_c   1.000
_cell.angle_alpha   90.00
_cell.angle_beta   90.00
_cell.angle_gamma   90.00
#
_symmetry.space_group_name_H-M   'P 1'
#
loop_
_entity.id
_entity.type
_entity.pdbx_description
1 polymer ?
#
loop_
_entity_poly.entity_id
_entity_poly.type
_entity_poly.pdbx_seq_one_letter_code
_entity_poly.pdbx_strand_id
1 'polypeptide(L)'
;MLIDCQSCTVRGAACRECVVTALFDAPREIAELTPDDRQVLEILARAGLDPQVITDRPPTTAGPVRLAPPTRRRSRARRVA
;
A
#
# COMPACT_ATOMS: atom_id res chain seq x y z
N MET A 1 28.14 -0.08 -5.30
CA MET A 1 28.37 -0.76 -6.59
C MET A 1 27.89 0.17 -7.69
N LEU A 2 28.73 0.46 -8.70
CA LEU A 2 28.42 1.39 -9.80
C LEU A 2 28.42 0.60 -11.11
N ILE A 3 27.37 0.75 -11.91
CA ILE A 3 27.25 0.12 -13.24
C ILE A 3 27.34 1.22 -14.28
N ASP A 4 28.37 1.18 -15.13
CA ASP A 4 28.52 2.15 -16.22
C ASP A 4 27.72 1.70 -17.46
N CYS A 5 26.47 2.13 -17.49
CA CYS A 5 25.62 1.90 -18.65
C CYS A 5 26.05 2.69 -19.90
N GLN A 6 26.90 3.72 -19.80
CA GLN A 6 27.29 4.54 -20.97
C GLN A 6 28.34 3.84 -21.84
N SER A 7 29.24 3.05 -21.25
CA SER A 7 30.26 2.26 -21.99
C SER A 7 29.80 0.83 -22.35
N CYS A 8 28.58 0.44 -21.96
CA CYS A 8 28.07 -0.91 -22.22
C CYS A 8 27.84 -1.15 -23.72
N THR A 9 28.59 -2.09 -24.30
CA THR A 9 28.60 -2.38 -25.74
C THR A 9 27.28 -2.96 -26.27
N VAL A 10 26.46 -3.54 -25.40
CA VAL A 10 25.16 -4.14 -25.74
C VAL A 10 23.98 -3.28 -25.27
N ARG A 11 24.25 -2.04 -24.82
CA ARG A 11 23.21 -1.11 -24.35
C ARG A 11 22.14 -0.91 -25.43
N GLY A 12 20.88 -0.94 -25.01
CA GLY A 12 19.73 -0.89 -25.90
C GLY A 12 19.38 -2.27 -26.45
N ALA A 13 20.31 -2.92 -27.15
CA ALA A 13 20.09 -4.20 -27.84
C ALA A 13 19.70 -5.33 -26.87
N ALA A 14 20.45 -5.49 -25.78
CA ALA A 14 20.22 -6.56 -24.78
C ALA A 14 19.56 -6.04 -23.49
N CYS A 15 19.16 -4.76 -23.44
CA CYS A 15 18.68 -4.16 -22.20
C CYS A 15 17.40 -4.82 -21.68
N ARG A 16 16.49 -5.30 -22.54
CA ARG A 16 15.21 -5.89 -22.11
C ARG A 16 15.37 -7.13 -21.22
N GLU A 17 16.50 -7.84 -21.36
CA GLU A 17 16.81 -9.07 -20.63
C GLU A 17 17.83 -8.83 -19.51
N CYS A 18 18.40 -7.64 -19.42
CA CYS A 18 19.46 -7.32 -18.49
C CYS A 18 18.89 -7.15 -17.07
N VAL A 19 19.54 -7.76 -16.06
CA VAL A 19 19.19 -7.62 -14.63
C VAL A 19 19.10 -6.15 -14.19
N VAL A 20 19.87 -5.28 -14.84
CA VAL A 20 19.86 -3.84 -14.60
C VAL A 20 18.48 -3.23 -14.87
N THR A 21 17.76 -3.70 -15.89
CA THR A 21 16.41 -3.21 -16.21
C THR A 21 15.41 -3.57 -15.12
N ALA A 22 15.53 -4.76 -14.51
CA ALA A 22 14.69 -5.16 -13.38
C ALA A 22 14.91 -4.27 -12.13
N LEU A 23 16.06 -3.60 -12.03
CA LEU A 23 16.33 -2.64 -10.95
C LEU A 23 15.75 -1.24 -11.22
N PHE A 24 15.48 -0.90 -12.49
CA PHE A 24 14.96 0.41 -12.89
C PHE A 24 13.45 0.44 -13.07
N ASP A 25 12.81 -0.70 -13.34
CA ASP A 25 11.35 -0.78 -13.36
C ASP A 25 10.82 -0.79 -11.93
N ALA A 26 10.08 0.26 -11.57
CA ALA A 26 9.34 0.25 -10.33
C ALA A 26 8.24 -0.83 -10.40
N PRO A 27 8.01 -1.60 -9.33
CA PRO A 27 6.83 -2.45 -9.23
C PRO A 27 5.57 -1.66 -9.56
N ARG A 28 4.59 -2.27 -10.25
CA ARG A 28 3.37 -1.60 -10.70
C ARG A 28 2.64 -0.92 -9.53
N GLU A 29 2.69 -1.56 -8.37
CA GLU A 29 2.11 -1.09 -7.12
C GLU A 29 2.68 0.27 -6.68
N ILE A 30 3.96 0.52 -6.97
CA ILE A 30 4.64 1.79 -6.67
C ILE A 30 4.38 2.82 -7.77
N ALA A 31 4.25 2.37 -9.02
CA ALA A 31 3.94 3.22 -10.17
C ALA A 31 2.54 3.85 -10.08
N GLU A 32 1.58 3.14 -9.48
CA GLU A 32 0.18 3.58 -9.32
C GLU A 32 -0.03 4.58 -8.15
N LEU A 33 0.96 4.78 -7.28
CA LEU A 33 0.84 5.71 -6.15
C LEU A 33 0.65 7.15 -6.64
N THR A 34 -0.37 7.82 -6.09
CA THR A 34 -0.56 9.26 -6.26
C THR A 34 0.43 10.06 -5.41
N PRO A 35 0.59 11.36 -5.64
CA PRO A 35 1.39 12.22 -4.76
C PRO A 35 0.93 12.16 -3.30
N ASP A 36 -0.38 12.12 -3.06
CA ASP A 36 -0.96 12.05 -1.72
C ASP A 36 -0.63 10.71 -1.04
N ASP A 37 -0.71 9.59 -1.78
CA ASP A 37 -0.32 8.27 -1.24
C ASP A 37 1.15 8.27 -0.81
N ARG A 38 2.05 8.84 -1.63
CA ARG A 38 3.48 8.95 -1.28
C ARG A 38 3.70 9.80 -0.04
N GLN A 39 2.98 10.90 0.11
CA GLN A 39 3.07 11.76 1.29
C GLN A 39 2.64 11.01 2.57
N VAL A 40 1.54 10.23 2.49
CA VAL A 40 1.08 9.41 3.62
C VAL A 40 2.13 8.37 4.00
N LEU A 41 2.70 7.65 3.03
CA LEU A 41 3.75 6.66 3.28
C LEU A 41 4.97 7.30 3.95
N GLU A 42 5.37 8.50 3.52
CA GLU A 42 6.50 9.22 4.13
C GLU A 42 6.23 9.61 5.58
N ILE A 43 5.01 10.06 5.89
CA ILE A 43 4.60 10.38 7.27
C ILE A 43 4.62 9.12 8.15
N LEU A 44 4.10 8.01 7.66
CA LEU A 44 4.09 6.73 8.39
C LEU A 44 5.52 6.24 8.66
N ALA A 45 6.40 6.31 7.66
CA ALA A 45 7.81 5.95 7.82
C ALA A 45 8.52 6.86 8.85
N ARG A 46 8.28 8.18 8.80
CA ARG A 46 8.81 9.13 9.80
C ARG A 46 8.30 8.87 11.21
N ALA A 47 7.11 8.30 11.35
CA ALA A 47 6.57 7.86 12.63
C ALA A 47 7.15 6.52 13.12
N GLY A 48 8.04 5.89 12.36
CA GLY A 48 8.65 4.59 12.68
C GLY A 48 7.77 3.39 12.32
N LEU A 49 6.76 3.58 11.47
CA LEU A 49 5.93 2.50 10.94
C LEU A 49 6.53 2.00 9.61
N ASP A 50 6.32 0.72 9.32
CA ASP A 50 6.71 0.10 8.05
C ASP A 50 5.44 -0.17 7.19
N PRO A 51 4.96 0.85 6.44
CA PRO A 51 3.69 0.75 5.73
C PRO A 51 3.77 -0.17 4.51
N GLN A 52 2.78 -1.06 4.38
CA GLN A 52 2.64 -1.98 3.26
C GLN A 52 1.58 -1.46 2.28
N VAL A 53 1.89 -1.48 0.97
CA VAL A 53 0.94 -1.12 -0.09
C VAL A 53 0.18 -2.37 -0.53
N ILE A 54 -1.15 -2.28 -0.53
CA ILE A 54 -2.04 -3.38 -0.95
C ILE A 54 -2.78 -2.93 -2.21
N THR A 55 -2.62 -3.66 -3.31
CA THR A 55 -3.21 -3.33 -4.63
C THR A 55 -4.45 -4.13 -4.97
N ASP A 56 -4.72 -5.22 -4.25
CA ASP A 56 -6.06 -5.79 -4.19
C ASP A 56 -6.96 -4.77 -3.49
N ARG A 57 -7.55 -3.88 -4.28
CA ARG A 57 -8.74 -3.16 -3.85
C ARG A 57 -9.91 -4.10 -4.10
N PRO A 58 -10.58 -4.60 -3.04
CA PRO A 58 -11.81 -5.34 -3.24
C PRO A 58 -12.78 -4.45 -4.03
N PRO A 59 -13.59 -5.03 -4.93
CA PRO A 59 -14.54 -4.25 -5.71
C PRO A 59 -15.32 -3.36 -4.73
N THR A 60 -15.43 -2.07 -5.05
CA THR A 60 -16.20 -1.12 -4.24
C THR A 60 -17.69 -1.38 -4.48
N THR A 61 -18.14 -2.57 -4.10
CA THR A 61 -19.54 -2.89 -3.82
C THR A 61 -19.66 -2.90 -2.30
N ALA A 62 -19.24 -1.79 -1.66
CA ALA A 62 -19.59 -1.55 -0.29
C ALA A 62 -21.09 -1.26 -0.27
N GLY A 63 -21.90 -2.31 -0.05
CA GLY A 63 -23.27 -2.13 0.39
C GLY A 63 -23.28 -1.27 1.67
N PRO A 64 -24.42 -0.65 2.02
CA PRO A 64 -24.50 0.21 3.19
C PRO A 64 -24.01 -0.55 4.44
N VAL A 65 -23.02 0.01 5.13
CA VAL A 65 -22.53 -0.52 6.41
C VAL A 65 -23.69 -0.49 7.39
N ARG A 66 -24.22 -1.67 7.75
CA ARG A 66 -25.24 -1.77 8.79
C ARG A 66 -24.55 -1.63 10.15
N LEU A 67 -24.72 -0.49 10.81
CA LEU A 67 -24.35 -0.37 12.21
C LEU A 67 -25.18 -1.37 13.02
N ALA A 68 -24.51 -2.21 13.81
CA ALA A 68 -25.20 -3.07 14.77
C ALA A 68 -25.87 -2.18 15.84
N PRO A 69 -27.14 -2.44 16.21
CA PRO A 69 -27.79 -1.66 17.25
C PRO A 69 -27.10 -1.88 18.60
N PRO A 70 -27.03 -0.85 19.47
CA PRO A 70 -26.43 -1.00 20.79
C PRO A 70 -27.22 -2.03 21.59
N THR A 71 -26.55 -3.06 22.09
CA THR A 71 -27.18 -4.03 22.98
C THR A 71 -27.55 -3.30 24.27
N ARG A 72 -28.84 -3.08 24.52
CA ARG A 72 -29.31 -2.61 25.83
C ARG A 72 -28.92 -3.69 26.83
N ARG A 73 -27.80 -3.51 27.54
CA ARG A 73 -27.51 -4.23 28.78
C ARG A 73 -28.74 -4.01 29.65
N ARG A 74 -29.58 -5.05 29.80
CA ARG A 74 -30.66 -5.08 30.78
C ARG A 74 -29.99 -4.93 32.14
N SER A 75 -29.84 -3.70 32.60
CA SER A 75 -29.58 -3.41 33.99
C SER A 75 -30.70 -4.09 34.75
N ARG A 76 -30.37 -5.20 35.42
CA ARG A 76 -31.15 -5.76 36.54
C ARG A 76 -31.22 -4.64 37.58
N ALA A 77 -32.09 -3.66 37.36
CA ALA A 77 -32.44 -2.70 38.37
C ALA A 77 -33.14 -3.53 39.45
N ARG A 78 -32.42 -3.69 40.56
CA ARG A 78 -32.89 -4.22 41.83
C ARG A 78 -34.35 -3.83 42.04
N ARG A 79 -35.24 -4.81 42.19
CA ARG A 79 -36.46 -4.59 42.97
C ARG A 79 -35.98 -4.27 44.38
N VAL A 80 -36.04 -2.99 44.76
CA VAL A 80 -35.97 -2.59 46.16
C VAL A 80 -37.38 -2.79 46.70
N ALA A 81 -37.48 -3.69 47.67
CA ALA A 81 -38.65 -3.92 48.50
C ALA A 81 -38.87 -2.76 49.47
#